data_AF-G8NP26-F1
#
_entry.id   AF-G8NP26-F1
#
_cell.length_a   1.000
_cell.length_b   1.000
_cell.length_c   1.000
_cell.angle_alpha   90.00
_cell.angle_beta   90.00
_cell.angle_gamma   90.00
#
_symmetry.space_group_name_H-M   'P 1'
#
loop_
_entity.id
_entity.type
_entity.pdbx_description
1 polymer ?
#
loop_
_entity_poly.entity_id
_entity_poly.type
_entity_poly.pdbx_seq_one_letter_code
_entity_poly.pdbx_strand_id
1 'polypeptide(L)'
;MRILSGLLILSLAGSASLVAQKSDPARVAEYAKTLPSVTSPVFDEQRTETLATYAISCSDHPQENTGTHDYFLWGYEKMPVLLESYDRNRAFFGCSNWHDAVGSVWTLMRLLIQNPKLPLEGSIKDIATTHFRKTNMDGEYAFFTQPKPAAMAIVAEPNFEEPYGYSWLLKLYGETKASDSPEAKKMATALAPLAKWMSERYVFYLYNLKYPFRVGTDANTAWAMSLALDGVNLSEDTTMKTAIQATAIRLFGKDKDCPTGMEPQNSDDVSSCLTEAALMGRVMDQQAYLKWLDDFLPPVYSKLFEGYTKKIDTSHTNTTGADAQLQLDYKSHLIALNFQRATDLLLISYALPQDDARVPVFKTLATINATHGYEDLGNAGYEGQHWLATYALLYENAAKGPAPLAPEKPKNHDNAAAAD
;
A
#
# COMPACT_ATOMS: atom_id res chain seq x y z
N MET A 1 -66.96 -28.15 -1.46
CA MET A 1 -65.64 -27.50 -1.58
C MET A 1 -65.26 -27.00 -0.18
N ARG A 2 -64.42 -27.74 0.55
CA ARG A 2 -63.99 -27.39 1.93
C ARG A 2 -62.74 -26.52 1.81
N ILE A 3 -62.79 -25.29 2.29
CA ILE A 3 -61.62 -24.40 2.38
C ILE A 3 -61.05 -24.57 3.79
N LEU A 4 -59.87 -25.21 3.89
CA LEU A 4 -59.07 -25.25 5.11
C LEU A 4 -58.30 -23.93 5.23
N SER A 5 -58.64 -23.14 6.24
CA SER A 5 -57.82 -22.01 6.69
C SER A 5 -56.70 -22.52 7.59
N GLY A 6 -55.50 -22.69 7.04
CA GLY A 6 -54.29 -22.96 7.81
C GLY A 6 -53.75 -21.66 8.40
N LEU A 7 -53.68 -21.57 9.74
CA LEU A 7 -52.92 -20.52 10.42
C LEU A 7 -51.42 -20.71 10.10
N LEU A 8 -50.87 -19.78 9.33
CA LEU A 8 -49.44 -19.67 9.12
C LEU A 8 -48.84 -18.96 10.36
N ILE A 9 -48.26 -19.72 11.29
CA ILE A 9 -47.47 -19.18 12.38
C ILE A 9 -46.12 -18.77 11.79
N LEU A 10 -45.98 -17.49 11.45
CA LEU A 10 -44.67 -16.90 11.15
C LEU A 10 -43.88 -16.85 12.45
N SER A 11 -42.95 -17.79 12.63
CA SER A 11 -41.89 -17.64 13.63
C SER A 11 -40.98 -16.51 13.17
N LEU A 12 -41.13 -15.33 13.76
CA LEU A 12 -40.09 -14.29 13.73
C LEU A 12 -38.91 -14.81 14.54
N ALA A 13 -38.07 -15.64 13.91
CA ALA A 13 -36.70 -15.82 14.34
C ALA A 13 -36.08 -14.43 14.24
N GLY A 14 -35.81 -13.82 15.40
CA GLY A 14 -35.21 -12.50 15.48
C GLY A 14 -33.98 -12.47 14.60
N SER A 15 -34.05 -11.70 13.52
CA SER A 15 -32.88 -11.31 12.76
C SER A 15 -32.00 -10.55 13.75
N ALA A 16 -31.01 -11.23 14.34
CA ALA A 16 -29.96 -10.57 15.07
C ALA A 16 -29.44 -9.51 14.11
N SER A 17 -29.68 -8.25 14.45
CA SER A 17 -29.23 -7.11 13.68
C SER A 17 -27.77 -7.33 13.33
N LEU A 18 -27.46 -7.41 12.03
CA LEU A 18 -26.11 -7.37 11.45
C LEU A 18 -25.46 -5.98 11.67
N VAL A 19 -25.88 -5.27 12.71
CA VAL A 19 -25.53 -3.89 13.02
C VAL A 19 -24.33 -3.94 13.94
N ALA A 20 -23.28 -3.19 13.56
CA ALA A 20 -22.13 -2.83 14.37
C ALA A 20 -22.41 -2.95 15.88
N GLN A 21 -21.99 -4.07 16.47
CA GLN A 21 -22.00 -4.25 17.91
C GLN A 21 -20.64 -3.74 18.40
N LYS A 22 -20.66 -2.74 19.29
CA LYS A 22 -19.47 -2.33 20.04
C LYS A 22 -18.67 -3.56 20.46
N SER A 23 -17.38 -3.52 20.20
CA SER A 23 -16.48 -4.63 20.54
C SER A 23 -16.57 -4.91 22.04
N ASP A 24 -16.95 -6.12 22.43
CA ASP A 24 -17.00 -6.53 23.83
C ASP A 24 -15.60 -6.99 24.28
N PRO A 25 -14.92 -6.24 25.18
CA PRO A 25 -13.54 -6.56 25.57
C PRO A 25 -13.38 -7.96 26.16
N ALA A 26 -14.40 -8.49 26.86
CA ALA A 26 -14.35 -9.83 27.44
C ALA A 26 -14.37 -10.90 26.34
N ARG A 27 -15.19 -10.69 25.31
CA ARG A 27 -15.24 -11.59 24.14
C ARG A 27 -13.99 -11.49 23.29
N VAL A 28 -13.40 -10.29 23.15
CA VAL A 28 -12.10 -10.11 22.48
C VAL A 28 -11.01 -10.87 23.23
N ALA A 29 -10.95 -10.74 24.57
CA ALA A 29 -9.99 -11.45 25.39
C ALA A 29 -10.15 -12.98 25.30
N GLU A 30 -11.38 -13.48 25.23
CA GLU A 30 -11.63 -14.92 25.03
C GLU A 30 -11.22 -15.37 23.63
N TYR A 31 -11.56 -14.59 22.60
CA TYR A 31 -11.14 -14.87 21.22
C TYR A 31 -9.62 -14.87 21.06
N ALA A 32 -8.91 -13.95 21.71
CA ALA A 32 -7.45 -13.90 21.67
C ALA A 32 -6.80 -15.23 22.13
N LYS A 33 -7.42 -15.96 23.07
CA LYS A 33 -6.93 -17.27 23.54
C LYS A 33 -7.16 -18.38 22.50
N THR A 34 -8.08 -18.19 21.56
CA THR A 34 -8.37 -19.16 20.49
C THR A 34 -7.43 -19.04 19.30
N LEU A 35 -6.72 -17.91 19.17
CA LEU A 35 -5.76 -17.68 18.10
C LEU A 35 -4.52 -18.58 18.29
N PRO A 36 -3.91 -19.04 17.18
CA PRO A 36 -2.69 -19.82 17.27
C PRO A 36 -1.56 -18.99 17.90
N SER A 37 -0.70 -19.65 18.66
CA SER A 37 0.56 -19.06 19.07
C SER A 37 1.44 -18.87 17.83
N VAL A 38 1.92 -17.66 17.61
CA VAL A 38 2.72 -17.30 16.44
C VAL A 38 3.98 -16.55 16.87
N THR A 39 5.04 -16.74 16.10
CA THR A 39 6.30 -16.00 16.27
C THR A 39 6.47 -15.09 15.07
N SER A 40 6.84 -13.84 15.31
CA SER A 40 7.13 -12.90 14.21
C SER A 40 8.21 -13.48 13.28
N PRO A 41 8.01 -13.43 11.96
CA PRO A 41 9.04 -13.84 11.01
C PRO A 41 10.36 -13.09 11.29
N VAL A 42 11.48 -13.81 11.24
CA VAL A 42 12.80 -13.24 11.53
C VAL A 42 13.33 -12.44 10.34
N PHE A 43 13.45 -11.12 10.46
CA PHE A 43 14.09 -10.28 9.44
C PHE A 43 15.62 -10.21 9.65
N ASP A 44 16.31 -11.22 9.14
CA ASP A 44 17.76 -11.36 9.21
C ASP A 44 18.48 -10.85 7.95
N GLU A 45 19.80 -11.03 7.91
CA GLU A 45 20.65 -10.67 6.78
C GLU A 45 20.25 -11.41 5.49
N GLN A 46 19.95 -12.70 5.58
CA GLN A 46 19.52 -13.50 4.43
C GLN A 46 18.23 -12.95 3.82
N ARG A 47 17.26 -12.60 4.67
CA ARG A 47 15.99 -12.02 4.19
C ARG A 47 16.19 -10.63 3.63
N THR A 48 17.03 -9.81 4.26
CA THR A 48 17.42 -8.49 3.75
C THR A 48 18.02 -8.60 2.35
N GLU A 49 18.96 -9.52 2.15
CA GLU A 49 19.60 -9.77 0.86
C GLU A 49 18.62 -10.33 -0.19
N THR A 50 17.69 -11.19 0.23
CA THR A 50 16.62 -11.71 -0.65
C THR A 50 15.75 -10.58 -1.18
N LEU A 51 15.27 -9.68 -0.32
CA LEU A 51 14.45 -8.54 -0.74
C LEU A 51 15.23 -7.58 -1.65
N ALA A 52 16.49 -7.32 -1.35
CA ALA A 52 17.35 -6.50 -2.20
C ALA A 52 17.59 -7.14 -3.58
N THR A 53 17.82 -8.46 -3.63
CA THR A 53 18.00 -9.20 -4.88
C THR A 53 16.75 -9.14 -5.74
N TYR A 54 15.58 -9.29 -5.13
CA TYR A 54 14.29 -9.21 -5.82
C TYR A 54 14.08 -7.82 -6.44
N ALA A 55 14.28 -6.74 -5.68
CA ALA A 55 14.14 -5.38 -6.20
C ALA A 55 15.21 -5.03 -7.27
N ILE A 56 16.45 -5.53 -7.14
CA ILE A 56 17.49 -5.38 -8.18
C ILE A 56 17.11 -6.13 -9.47
N SER A 57 16.46 -7.29 -9.36
CA SER A 57 16.24 -8.20 -10.49
C SER A 57 15.51 -7.59 -11.68
N CYS A 58 14.69 -6.54 -11.47
CA CYS A 58 14.08 -5.82 -12.57
C CYS A 58 14.79 -4.50 -12.94
N SER A 59 15.65 -3.95 -12.07
CA SER A 59 16.12 -2.55 -12.16
C SER A 59 16.79 -2.19 -13.50
N ASP A 60 17.54 -3.09 -14.14
CA ASP A 60 18.24 -2.85 -15.41
C ASP A 60 17.68 -3.65 -16.60
N HIS A 61 16.47 -4.20 -16.48
CA HIS A 61 15.93 -5.17 -17.42
C HIS A 61 14.52 -4.79 -17.90
N PRO A 62 14.38 -3.86 -18.86
CA PRO A 62 13.08 -3.53 -19.45
C PRO A 62 12.39 -4.80 -19.91
N GLN A 63 11.25 -5.11 -19.30
CA GLN A 63 10.51 -6.33 -19.61
C GLN A 63 9.83 -6.24 -20.97
N GLU A 64 9.91 -7.31 -21.75
CA GLU A 64 9.27 -7.38 -23.06
C GLU A 64 7.77 -7.07 -22.95
N ASN A 65 7.33 -6.04 -23.68
CA ASN A 65 5.92 -5.71 -23.71
C ASN A 65 5.17 -6.70 -24.61
N THR A 66 4.18 -7.40 -24.04
CA THR A 66 3.39 -8.42 -24.74
C THR A 66 2.20 -7.86 -25.53
N GLY A 67 2.11 -6.53 -25.68
CA GLY A 67 1.05 -5.84 -26.41
C GLY A 67 0.04 -5.11 -25.51
N THR A 68 0.30 -4.99 -24.20
CA THR A 68 -0.49 -4.20 -23.25
C THR A 68 0.01 -2.75 -23.24
N HIS A 69 -0.93 -1.81 -23.19
CA HIS A 69 -0.81 -0.43 -23.67
C HIS A 69 -0.06 0.52 -22.70
N ASP A 70 1.24 0.36 -22.48
CA ASP A 70 2.03 1.30 -21.64
C ASP A 70 3.19 1.94 -22.39
N TYR A 71 3.09 3.25 -22.65
CA TYR A 71 4.06 4.00 -23.45
C TYR A 71 5.24 4.56 -22.66
N PHE A 72 5.41 4.13 -21.41
CA PHE A 72 6.48 4.67 -20.56
C PHE A 72 7.87 4.37 -21.14
N LEU A 73 8.10 3.11 -21.50
CA LEU A 73 9.31 2.63 -22.19
C LEU A 73 9.06 2.21 -23.64
N TRP A 74 7.81 2.05 -24.06
CA TRP A 74 7.46 1.43 -25.33
C TRP A 74 6.76 2.42 -26.28
N GLY A 75 7.09 2.37 -27.56
CA GLY A 75 6.32 3.00 -28.64
C GLY A 75 5.50 1.96 -29.39
N TYR A 76 4.38 2.36 -29.97
CA TYR A 76 3.50 1.44 -30.70
C TYR A 76 3.17 2.00 -32.08
N GLU A 77 3.37 1.15 -33.08
CA GLU A 77 2.87 1.37 -34.45
C GLU A 77 2.11 0.13 -34.94
N LYS A 78 2.77 -1.04 -34.93
CA LYS A 78 2.18 -2.35 -35.22
C LYS A 78 2.50 -3.41 -34.16
N MET A 79 3.69 -3.31 -33.57
CA MET A 79 4.19 -4.11 -32.44
C MET A 79 4.87 -3.15 -31.46
N PRO A 80 4.97 -3.48 -30.17
CA PRO A 80 5.70 -2.65 -29.21
C PRO A 80 7.20 -2.59 -29.56
N VAL A 81 7.77 -1.39 -29.52
CA VAL A 81 9.20 -1.13 -29.76
C VAL A 81 9.75 -0.32 -28.59
N LEU A 82 10.84 -0.79 -27.99
CA LEU A 82 11.50 -0.08 -26.89
C LEU A 82 12.01 1.28 -27.38
N LEU A 83 11.71 2.34 -26.64
CA LEU A 83 12.07 3.71 -27.04
C LEU A 83 13.59 3.88 -27.11
N GLU A 84 14.06 4.54 -28.17
CA GLU A 84 15.48 4.87 -28.28
C GLU A 84 15.91 5.76 -27.11
N SER A 85 17.08 5.48 -26.52
CA SER A 85 17.63 6.22 -25.39
C SER A 85 16.79 6.16 -24.10
N TYR A 86 15.94 5.13 -23.92
CA TYR A 86 15.18 4.93 -22.68
C TYR A 86 16.11 4.99 -21.45
N ASP A 87 17.27 4.35 -21.52
CA ASP A 87 18.30 4.26 -20.48
C ASP A 87 18.94 5.62 -20.16
N ARG A 88 18.86 6.59 -21.08
CA ARG A 88 19.42 7.96 -20.97
C ARG A 88 18.40 9.05 -20.66
N ASN A 89 17.11 8.73 -20.71
CA ASN A 89 16.01 9.68 -20.57
C ASN A 89 14.93 9.20 -19.58
N ARG A 90 15.10 8.05 -18.93
CA ARG A 90 14.22 7.51 -17.88
C ARG A 90 15.08 7.07 -16.72
N ALA A 91 14.59 7.27 -15.50
CA ALA A 91 15.21 6.77 -14.28
C ALA A 91 14.60 5.42 -13.84
N PHE A 92 13.34 5.15 -14.21
CA PHE A 92 12.61 3.97 -13.74
C PHE A 92 12.40 2.94 -14.85
N PHE A 93 13.44 2.59 -15.63
CA PHE A 93 13.29 1.79 -16.86
C PHE A 93 13.38 0.27 -16.72
N GLY A 94 13.37 -0.25 -15.50
CA GLY A 94 13.59 -1.67 -15.25
C GLY A 94 12.33 -2.53 -15.32
N CYS A 95 11.42 -2.32 -14.38
CA CYS A 95 10.31 -3.25 -14.10
C CYS A 95 9.18 -3.15 -15.13
N SER A 96 8.22 -4.08 -15.06
CA SER A 96 7.14 -4.24 -16.05
C SER A 96 6.25 -3.01 -16.15
N ASN A 97 5.97 -2.35 -15.02
CA ASN A 97 5.30 -1.06 -14.96
C ASN A 97 6.16 -0.03 -14.20
N TRP A 98 5.77 1.24 -14.27
CA TRP A 98 6.56 2.34 -13.72
C TRP A 98 6.55 2.35 -12.19
N HIS A 99 5.40 2.18 -11.55
CA HIS A 99 5.33 2.19 -10.08
C HIS A 99 6.09 1.03 -9.41
N ASP A 100 6.18 -0.14 -10.04
CA ASP A 100 6.99 -1.26 -9.54
C ASP A 100 8.47 -0.94 -9.59
N ALA A 101 8.93 -0.21 -10.62
CA ALA A 101 10.28 0.31 -10.68
C ALA A 101 10.54 1.36 -9.59
N VAL A 102 9.59 2.25 -9.33
CA VAL A 102 9.71 3.21 -8.21
C VAL A 102 9.73 2.50 -6.86
N GLY A 103 8.84 1.53 -6.64
CA GLY A 103 8.76 0.71 -5.42
C GLY A 103 10.02 -0.12 -5.20
N SER A 104 10.59 -0.68 -6.27
CA SER A 104 11.87 -1.41 -6.23
C SER A 104 13.00 -0.48 -5.81
N VAL A 105 13.12 0.71 -6.41
CA VAL A 105 14.14 1.69 -5.99
C VAL A 105 13.92 2.14 -4.55
N TRP A 106 12.68 2.37 -4.11
CA TRP A 106 12.40 2.67 -2.70
C TRP A 106 12.87 1.54 -1.79
N THR A 107 12.61 0.29 -2.14
CA THR A 107 13.06 -0.89 -1.40
C THR A 107 14.58 -0.89 -1.27
N LEU A 108 15.31 -0.70 -2.37
CA LEU A 108 16.77 -0.66 -2.37
C LEU A 108 17.33 0.48 -1.50
N MET A 109 16.82 1.70 -1.68
CA MET A 109 17.27 2.85 -0.92
C MET A 109 16.96 2.70 0.57
N ARG A 110 15.76 2.20 0.93
CA ARG A 110 15.38 1.96 2.32
C ARG A 110 16.28 0.92 2.98
N LEU A 111 16.60 -0.18 2.30
CA LEU A 111 17.53 -1.19 2.81
C LEU A 111 18.94 -0.63 2.98
N LEU A 112 19.45 0.15 2.02
CA LEU A 112 20.75 0.81 2.13
C LEU A 112 20.82 1.81 3.29
N ILE A 113 19.75 2.57 3.53
CA ILE A 113 19.65 3.51 4.65
C ILE A 113 19.64 2.77 5.99
N GLN A 114 18.91 1.65 6.08
CA GLN A 114 18.84 0.85 7.30
C GLN A 114 20.13 0.09 7.61
N ASN A 115 20.81 -0.41 6.57
CA ASN A 115 22.07 -1.13 6.69
C ASN A 115 23.05 -0.67 5.60
N PRO A 116 23.85 0.37 5.86
CA PRO A 116 24.82 0.88 4.87
C PRO A 116 25.93 -0.10 4.48
N LYS A 117 26.05 -1.26 5.14
CA LYS A 117 27.05 -2.30 4.86
C LYS A 117 26.42 -3.58 4.31
N LEU A 118 25.19 -3.53 3.80
CA LEU A 118 24.58 -4.71 3.20
C LEU A 118 25.48 -5.24 2.05
N PRO A 119 25.58 -6.56 1.83
CA PRO A 119 26.43 -7.13 0.78
C PRO A 119 26.21 -6.52 -0.63
N LEU A 120 24.96 -6.13 -0.93
CA LEU A 120 24.55 -5.55 -2.21
C LEU A 120 24.66 -4.01 -2.27
N GLU A 121 25.33 -3.36 -1.31
CA GLU A 121 25.41 -1.89 -1.26
C GLU A 121 25.98 -1.28 -2.55
N GLY A 122 26.96 -1.93 -3.18
CA GLY A 122 27.60 -1.45 -4.39
C GLY A 122 26.63 -1.36 -5.57
N SER A 123 25.82 -2.40 -5.77
CA SER A 123 24.79 -2.43 -6.82
C SER A 123 23.72 -1.37 -6.61
N ILE A 124 23.29 -1.15 -5.36
CA ILE A 124 22.30 -0.13 -5.03
C ILE A 124 22.85 1.27 -5.30
N LYS A 125 24.11 1.53 -4.92
CA LYS A 125 24.78 2.82 -5.17
C LYS A 125 24.99 3.06 -6.67
N ASP A 126 25.24 2.00 -7.45
CA ASP A 126 25.34 2.10 -8.90
C ASP A 126 23.99 2.51 -9.51
N ILE A 127 22.90 1.80 -9.21
CA ILE A 127 21.53 2.16 -9.61
C ILE A 127 21.21 3.61 -9.23
N ALA A 128 21.46 4.00 -7.97
CA ALA A 128 21.23 5.36 -7.49
C ALA A 128 22.05 6.42 -8.26
N THR A 129 23.18 6.04 -8.86
CA THR A 129 24.07 6.95 -9.59
C THR A 129 23.76 6.98 -11.09
N THR A 130 23.48 5.83 -11.70
CA THR A 130 23.30 5.66 -13.14
C THR A 130 21.89 6.03 -13.56
N HIS A 131 20.88 5.60 -12.80
CA HIS A 131 19.46 5.84 -13.13
C HIS A 131 19.03 7.27 -12.80
N PHE A 132 19.53 7.86 -11.71
CA PHE A 132 19.12 9.18 -11.22
C PHE A 132 20.06 10.30 -11.66
N ARG A 133 20.70 10.14 -12.82
CA ARG A 133 21.42 11.23 -13.48
C ARG A 133 20.46 12.31 -13.97
N LYS A 134 20.97 13.52 -14.12
CA LYS A 134 20.17 14.69 -14.51
C LYS A 134 19.37 14.45 -15.81
N THR A 135 19.99 13.85 -16.83
CA THR A 135 19.31 13.59 -18.12
C THR A 135 18.12 12.65 -17.99
N ASN A 136 18.26 11.61 -17.17
CA ASN A 136 17.18 10.65 -16.90
C ASN A 136 16.02 11.34 -16.18
N MET A 137 16.30 12.10 -15.12
CA MET A 137 15.26 12.81 -14.37
C MET A 137 14.62 13.97 -15.15
N ASP A 138 15.39 14.68 -15.99
CA ASP A 138 14.84 15.67 -16.92
C ASP A 138 13.87 15.01 -17.91
N GLY A 139 14.20 13.79 -18.37
CA GLY A 139 13.36 13.00 -19.26
C GLY A 139 12.10 12.43 -18.59
N GLU A 140 12.20 11.96 -17.34
CA GLU A 140 11.04 11.63 -16.49
C GLU A 140 10.12 12.85 -16.35
N TYR A 141 10.68 13.99 -15.97
CA TYR A 141 9.92 15.23 -15.83
C TYR A 141 9.24 15.66 -17.13
N ALA A 142 9.93 15.58 -18.27
CA ALA A 142 9.34 15.84 -19.58
C ALA A 142 8.22 14.83 -19.92
N PHE A 143 8.40 13.56 -19.56
CA PHE A 143 7.36 12.54 -19.75
C PHE A 143 6.10 12.82 -18.92
N PHE A 144 6.19 13.36 -17.72
CA PHE A 144 4.97 13.69 -16.96
C PHE A 144 4.35 15.05 -17.33
N THR A 145 5.18 16.03 -17.70
CA THR A 145 4.72 17.44 -17.80
C THR A 145 4.42 17.93 -19.22
N GLN A 146 5.04 17.35 -20.24
CA GLN A 146 4.91 17.86 -21.61
C GLN A 146 3.76 17.21 -22.37
N PRO A 147 3.08 17.96 -23.26
CA PRO A 147 2.14 17.38 -24.21
C PRO A 147 2.78 16.23 -24.97
N LYS A 148 2.05 15.12 -25.06
CA LYS A 148 2.52 13.93 -25.76
C LYS A 148 2.32 14.12 -27.26
N PRO A 149 3.26 13.68 -28.12
CA PRO A 149 3.04 13.63 -29.56
C PRO A 149 1.75 12.87 -29.89
N ALA A 150 1.06 13.22 -30.98
CA ALA A 150 -0.19 12.56 -31.38
C ALA A 150 -0.05 11.03 -31.56
N ALA A 151 1.14 10.55 -31.91
CA ALA A 151 1.46 9.12 -32.00
C ALA A 151 1.47 8.40 -30.62
N MET A 152 1.52 9.15 -29.52
CA MET A 152 1.39 8.65 -28.14
C MET A 152 0.01 8.96 -27.53
N ALA A 153 -0.87 9.67 -28.27
CA ALA A 153 -2.15 10.18 -27.74
C ALA A 153 -3.25 9.13 -27.62
N ILE A 154 -3.07 7.93 -28.20
CA ILE A 154 -4.04 6.82 -28.06
C ILE A 154 -3.91 6.15 -26.68
N VAL A 155 -2.82 6.40 -25.93
CA VAL A 155 -2.46 5.59 -24.76
C VAL A 155 -1.77 6.38 -23.63
N ALA A 156 -1.25 7.58 -23.87
CA ALA A 156 -0.82 8.44 -22.77
C ALA A 156 -2.04 9.08 -22.10
N GLU A 157 -2.68 8.32 -21.22
CA GLU A 157 -3.76 8.80 -20.35
C GLU A 157 -3.27 10.07 -19.62
N PRO A 158 -4.05 11.17 -19.61
CA PRO A 158 -3.67 12.41 -18.93
C PRO A 158 -3.30 12.24 -17.44
N ASN A 159 -3.70 11.12 -16.86
CA ASN A 159 -3.57 10.76 -15.45
C ASN A 159 -2.68 9.52 -15.24
N PHE A 160 -1.74 9.23 -16.16
CA PHE A 160 -0.80 8.11 -16.00
C PHE A 160 -0.18 8.10 -14.58
N GLU A 161 -0.27 6.95 -13.92
CA GLU A 161 0.22 6.68 -12.55
C GLU A 161 -0.45 7.51 -11.43
N GLU A 162 -1.51 8.25 -11.71
CA GLU A 162 -2.28 8.98 -10.70
C GLU A 162 -3.38 8.07 -10.08
N PRO A 163 -3.48 7.96 -8.74
CA PRO A 163 -2.59 8.52 -7.71
C PRO A 163 -1.50 7.54 -7.22
N TYR A 164 -1.55 6.27 -7.63
CA TYR A 164 -0.77 5.20 -7.00
C TYR A 164 0.74 5.35 -7.21
N GLY A 165 1.20 5.46 -8.46
CA GLY A 165 2.61 5.72 -8.74
C GLY A 165 3.09 7.05 -8.15
N TYR A 166 2.24 8.08 -8.11
CA TYR A 166 2.61 9.36 -7.48
C TYR A 166 2.90 9.15 -5.98
N SER A 167 2.13 8.28 -5.33
CA SER A 167 2.33 7.91 -3.92
C SER A 167 3.67 7.21 -3.71
N TRP A 168 4.06 6.30 -4.61
CA TRP A 168 5.38 5.66 -4.58
C TRP A 168 6.53 6.65 -4.77
N LEU A 169 6.42 7.58 -5.72
CA LEU A 169 7.47 8.59 -5.92
C LEU A 169 7.60 9.51 -4.71
N LEU A 170 6.48 9.96 -4.13
CA LEU A 170 6.49 10.80 -2.94
C LEU A 170 7.08 10.05 -1.74
N LYS A 171 6.82 8.74 -1.61
CA LYS A 171 7.41 7.89 -0.59
C LYS A 171 8.93 7.74 -0.77
N LEU A 172 9.41 7.48 -1.99
CA LEU A 172 10.83 7.45 -2.31
C LEU A 172 11.51 8.81 -2.06
N TYR A 173 10.87 9.90 -2.47
CA TYR A 173 11.37 11.25 -2.23
C TYR A 173 11.46 11.57 -0.73
N GLY A 174 10.43 11.23 0.06
CA GLY A 174 10.44 11.38 1.51
C GLY A 174 11.59 10.63 2.17
N GLU A 175 11.75 9.36 1.82
CA GLU A 175 12.82 8.50 2.35
C GLU A 175 14.21 9.07 2.04
N THR A 176 14.45 9.47 0.80
CA THR A 176 15.75 10.01 0.37
C THR A 176 16.04 11.39 0.94
N LYS A 177 15.01 12.25 1.05
CA LYS A 177 15.14 13.59 1.62
C LYS A 177 15.44 13.57 3.12
N ALA A 178 14.87 12.63 3.86
CA ALA A 178 15.09 12.49 5.30
C ALA A 178 16.44 11.84 5.65
N SER A 179 17.12 11.25 4.68
CA SER A 179 18.39 10.55 4.89
C SER A 179 19.60 11.48 4.75
N ASP A 180 20.61 11.23 5.57
CA ASP A 180 21.88 11.94 5.53
C ASP A 180 22.91 11.35 4.55
N SER A 181 22.64 10.18 3.96
CA SER A 181 23.61 9.51 3.10
C SER A 181 23.90 10.32 1.82
N PRO A 182 25.15 10.29 1.31
CA PRO A 182 25.51 11.03 0.09
C PRO A 182 24.65 10.66 -1.11
N GLU A 183 24.36 9.36 -1.30
CA GLU A 183 23.56 8.85 -2.39
C GLU A 183 22.10 9.29 -2.29
N ALA A 184 21.52 9.24 -1.08
CA ALA A 184 20.15 9.70 -0.84
C ALA A 184 20.01 11.21 -1.06
N LYS A 185 20.96 12.03 -0.60
CA LYS A 185 20.96 13.49 -0.85
C LYS A 185 21.01 13.84 -2.33
N LYS A 186 21.85 13.14 -3.10
CA LYS A 186 21.95 13.32 -4.55
C LYS A 186 20.65 12.91 -5.24
N MET A 187 20.08 11.75 -4.88
CA MET A 187 18.83 11.26 -5.42
C MET A 187 17.66 12.20 -5.07
N ALA A 188 17.55 12.66 -3.82
CA ALA A 188 16.53 13.61 -3.38
C ALA A 188 16.59 14.91 -4.18
N THR A 189 17.79 15.42 -4.47
CA THR A 189 17.97 16.61 -5.33
C THR A 189 17.45 16.36 -6.75
N ALA A 190 17.71 15.18 -7.31
CA ALA A 190 17.28 14.80 -8.65
C ALA A 190 15.75 14.57 -8.73
N LEU A 191 15.15 14.00 -7.67
CA LEU A 191 13.72 13.72 -7.56
C LEU A 191 12.87 14.98 -7.29
N ALA A 192 13.43 16.00 -6.64
CA ALA A 192 12.68 17.14 -6.11
C ALA A 192 11.76 17.84 -7.15
N PRO A 193 12.16 18.09 -8.41
CA PRO A 193 11.27 18.74 -9.38
C PRO A 193 10.03 17.90 -9.70
N LEU A 194 10.20 16.59 -9.91
CA LEU A 194 9.10 15.68 -10.22
C LEU A 194 8.22 15.45 -9.00
N ALA A 195 8.81 15.27 -7.81
CA ALA A 195 8.08 15.11 -6.56
C ALA A 195 7.20 16.33 -6.26
N LYS A 196 7.73 17.55 -6.45
CA LYS A 196 6.95 18.78 -6.29
C LYS A 196 5.76 18.82 -7.26
N TRP A 197 5.99 18.53 -8.54
CA TRP A 197 4.94 18.55 -9.55
C TRP A 197 3.86 17.49 -9.26
N MET A 198 4.25 16.26 -8.89
CA MET A 198 3.31 15.20 -8.55
C MET A 198 2.53 15.51 -7.27
N SER A 199 3.17 16.09 -6.25
CA SER A 199 2.48 16.55 -5.03
C SER A 199 1.38 17.56 -5.38
N GLU A 200 1.69 18.59 -6.19
CA GLU A 200 0.72 19.60 -6.61
C GLU A 200 -0.44 18.97 -7.40
N ARG A 201 -0.15 18.08 -8.35
CA ARG A 201 -1.17 17.35 -9.11
C ARG A 201 -2.05 16.48 -8.23
N TYR A 202 -1.46 15.76 -7.29
CA TYR A 202 -2.18 14.90 -6.38
C TYR A 202 -3.12 15.71 -5.47
N VAL A 203 -2.74 16.90 -5.00
CA VAL A 203 -3.68 17.81 -4.31
C VAL A 203 -4.90 18.14 -5.19
N PHE A 204 -4.69 18.43 -6.48
CA PHE A 204 -5.81 18.68 -7.41
C PHE A 204 -6.67 17.44 -7.64
N TYR A 205 -6.07 16.26 -7.77
CA TYR A 205 -6.80 15.00 -7.86
C TYR A 205 -7.68 14.77 -6.64
N LEU A 206 -7.11 14.89 -5.44
CA LEU A 206 -7.84 14.71 -4.18
C LEU A 206 -8.99 15.70 -4.03
N TYR A 207 -8.79 16.95 -4.46
CA TYR A 207 -9.85 17.97 -4.47
C TYR A 207 -11.01 17.57 -5.40
N ASN A 208 -10.71 17.02 -6.59
CA ASN A 208 -11.71 16.66 -7.60
C ASN A 208 -12.33 15.27 -7.38
N LEU A 209 -11.72 14.41 -6.56
CA LEU A 209 -12.19 13.06 -6.30
C LEU A 209 -13.54 13.06 -5.56
N LYS A 210 -14.59 12.65 -6.27
CA LYS A 210 -15.98 12.63 -5.77
C LYS A 210 -16.28 11.41 -4.88
N TYR A 211 -15.77 10.25 -5.27
CA TYR A 211 -15.92 8.98 -4.57
C TYR A 211 -14.57 8.26 -4.57
N PRO A 212 -14.18 7.57 -3.49
CA PRO A 212 -12.95 6.81 -3.48
C PRO A 212 -13.14 5.45 -4.17
N PHE A 213 -12.06 4.93 -4.73
CA PHE A 213 -11.95 3.55 -5.19
C PHE A 213 -11.65 2.66 -3.98
N ARG A 214 -12.53 1.67 -3.74
CA ARG A 214 -12.44 0.67 -2.65
C ARG A 214 -12.20 -0.74 -3.21
N VAL A 215 -11.43 -0.82 -4.28
CA VAL A 215 -11.05 -2.10 -4.90
C VAL A 215 -9.87 -2.71 -4.13
N GLY A 216 -9.72 -4.02 -4.18
CA GLY A 216 -8.58 -4.71 -3.55
C GLY A 216 -7.28 -4.64 -4.35
N THR A 217 -7.17 -3.71 -5.31
CA THR A 217 -5.97 -3.52 -6.13
C THR A 217 -5.24 -2.22 -5.78
N ASP A 218 -4.04 -2.02 -6.32
CA ASP A 218 -3.28 -0.77 -6.39
C ASP A 218 -4.09 0.54 -6.60
N ALA A 219 -5.19 0.50 -7.34
CA ALA A 219 -6.10 1.62 -7.56
C ALA A 219 -6.87 2.07 -6.29
N ASN A 220 -6.73 1.37 -5.17
CA ASN A 220 -7.38 1.71 -3.90
C ASN A 220 -6.95 3.10 -3.39
N THR A 221 -7.94 3.97 -3.17
CA THR A 221 -7.69 5.36 -2.76
C THR A 221 -7.09 5.47 -1.36
N ALA A 222 -7.54 4.65 -0.41
CA ALA A 222 -7.03 4.70 0.95
C ALA A 222 -5.58 4.19 1.01
N TRP A 223 -5.26 3.16 0.20
CA TRP A 223 -3.90 2.66 0.07
C TRP A 223 -2.93 3.71 -0.49
N ALA A 224 -3.28 4.33 -1.62
CA ALA A 224 -2.48 5.40 -2.22
C ALA A 224 -2.27 6.57 -1.24
N MET A 225 -3.32 7.00 -0.53
CA MET A 225 -3.20 8.04 0.50
C MET A 225 -2.26 7.63 1.64
N SER A 226 -2.32 6.38 2.10
CA SER A 226 -1.47 5.88 3.18
C SER A 226 0.01 5.88 2.80
N LEU A 227 0.33 5.44 1.58
CA LEU A 227 1.70 5.48 1.03
C LEU A 227 2.21 6.91 0.88
N ALA A 228 1.39 7.79 0.30
CA ALA A 228 1.76 9.20 0.15
C ALA A 228 1.96 9.88 1.52
N LEU A 229 1.13 9.54 2.51
CA LEU A 229 1.24 10.06 3.87
C LEU A 229 2.59 9.72 4.52
N ASP A 230 3.15 8.55 4.25
CA ASP A 230 4.51 8.20 4.70
C ASP A 230 5.56 9.16 4.11
N GLY A 231 5.51 9.35 2.79
CA GLY A 231 6.46 10.19 2.07
C GLY A 231 6.40 11.67 2.45
N VAL A 232 5.18 12.22 2.57
CA VAL A 232 4.99 13.65 2.90
C VAL A 232 5.30 13.96 4.36
N ASN A 233 5.17 12.99 5.27
CA ASN A 233 5.62 13.17 6.65
C ASN A 233 7.15 13.27 6.72
N LEU A 234 7.88 12.43 5.98
CA LEU A 234 9.34 12.46 5.94
C LEU A 234 9.90 13.68 5.18
N SER A 235 9.22 14.10 4.11
CA SER A 235 9.61 15.27 3.32
C SER A 235 9.07 16.60 3.85
N GLU A 236 8.29 16.58 4.92
CA GLU A 236 7.64 17.74 5.53
C GLU A 236 6.74 18.54 4.56
N ASP A 237 6.10 17.87 3.59
CA ASP A 237 5.11 18.49 2.70
C ASP A 237 3.77 18.66 3.42
N THR A 238 3.63 19.80 4.11
CA THR A 238 2.44 20.10 4.91
C THR A 238 1.17 20.31 4.07
N THR A 239 1.31 20.78 2.82
CA THR A 239 0.17 21.04 1.94
C THR A 239 -0.46 19.73 1.53
N MET A 240 0.34 18.79 1.03
CA MET A 240 -0.15 17.48 0.63
C MET A 240 -0.65 16.66 1.83
N LYS A 241 0.05 16.72 2.97
CA LYS A 241 -0.43 16.11 4.23
C LYS A 241 -1.83 16.60 4.61
N THR A 242 -2.05 17.91 4.56
CA THR A 242 -3.36 18.52 4.88
C THR A 242 -4.43 18.07 3.88
N ALA A 243 -4.10 18.00 2.59
CA ALA A 243 -5.01 17.53 1.55
C ALA A 243 -5.41 16.06 1.75
N ILE A 244 -4.47 15.18 2.11
CA ILE A 244 -4.74 13.77 2.45
C ILE A 244 -5.68 13.69 3.65
N GLN A 245 -5.35 14.36 4.75
CA GLN A 245 -6.16 14.33 5.97
C GLN A 245 -7.60 14.81 5.72
N ALA A 246 -7.76 15.97 5.08
CA ALA A 246 -9.07 16.52 4.77
C ALA A 246 -9.87 15.59 3.84
N THR A 247 -9.21 14.98 2.85
CA THR A 247 -9.88 14.10 1.89
C THR A 247 -10.25 12.76 2.50
N ALA A 248 -9.39 12.16 3.32
CA ALA A 248 -9.69 10.92 4.02
C ALA A 248 -10.92 11.08 4.93
N ILE A 249 -10.98 12.15 5.74
CA ILE A 249 -12.15 12.46 6.58
C ILE A 249 -13.41 12.68 5.72
N ARG A 250 -13.30 13.38 4.58
CA ARG A 250 -14.42 13.65 3.68
C ARG A 250 -14.97 12.37 3.04
N LEU A 251 -14.11 11.46 2.62
CA LEU A 251 -14.48 10.29 1.83
C LEU A 251 -14.87 9.07 2.68
N PHE A 252 -14.22 8.89 3.84
CA PHE A 252 -14.34 7.66 4.65
C PHE A 252 -14.90 7.92 6.06
N GLY A 253 -14.96 9.17 6.52
CA GLY A 253 -15.34 9.49 7.91
C GLY A 253 -16.77 9.12 8.31
N LYS A 254 -17.61 8.71 7.35
CA LYS A 254 -18.99 8.24 7.57
C LYS A 254 -19.21 6.78 7.16
N ASP A 255 -18.17 6.10 6.73
CA ASP A 255 -18.25 4.71 6.30
C ASP A 255 -18.52 3.80 7.50
N LYS A 256 -19.21 2.70 7.24
CA LYS A 256 -19.65 1.72 8.23
C LYS A 256 -19.83 0.35 7.58
N ASP A 257 -19.89 -0.69 8.40
CA ASP A 257 -20.25 -2.05 7.97
C ASP A 257 -19.39 -2.58 6.79
N CYS A 258 -18.06 -2.39 6.86
CA CYS A 258 -17.16 -2.80 5.79
C CYS A 258 -17.25 -4.32 5.52
N PRO A 259 -17.39 -4.76 4.25
CA PRO A 259 -17.68 -6.15 3.92
C PRO A 259 -16.42 -7.04 3.91
N THR A 260 -15.76 -7.20 5.06
CA THR A 260 -14.52 -8.00 5.21
C THR A 260 -14.65 -9.45 4.72
N GLY A 261 -15.86 -10.01 4.76
CA GLY A 261 -16.13 -11.39 4.32
C GLY A 261 -16.10 -11.62 2.80
N MET A 262 -15.96 -10.57 1.97
CA MET A 262 -15.77 -10.72 0.52
C MET A 262 -14.31 -10.92 0.12
N GLU A 263 -13.38 -10.68 1.05
CA GLU A 263 -11.94 -10.80 0.84
C GLU A 263 -11.47 -12.23 1.21
N PRO A 264 -10.61 -12.89 0.41
CA PRO A 264 -9.94 -12.36 -0.80
C PRO A 264 -10.73 -12.57 -2.11
N GLN A 265 -10.49 -11.69 -3.06
CA GLN A 265 -10.76 -11.84 -4.50
C GLN A 265 -9.45 -12.16 -5.24
N ASN A 266 -9.52 -12.79 -6.42
CA ASN A 266 -8.31 -13.21 -7.16
C ASN A 266 -7.34 -12.06 -7.48
N SER A 267 -7.86 -10.86 -7.68
CA SER A 267 -7.07 -9.67 -7.99
C SER A 267 -6.52 -8.96 -6.75
N ASP A 268 -6.86 -9.41 -5.54
CA ASP A 268 -6.55 -8.65 -4.34
C ASP A 268 -5.06 -8.72 -4.01
N ASP A 269 -4.39 -7.56 -4.03
CA ASP A 269 -3.08 -7.31 -3.41
C ASP A 269 -3.20 -6.35 -2.20
N VAL A 270 -4.38 -5.74 -2.02
CA VAL A 270 -4.73 -4.79 -0.96
C VAL A 270 -6.02 -5.20 -0.26
N SER A 271 -6.01 -5.20 1.07
CA SER A 271 -7.23 -5.35 1.85
C SER A 271 -8.01 -4.03 1.88
N SER A 272 -9.15 -3.98 1.19
CA SER A 272 -9.95 -2.76 1.09
C SER A 272 -10.42 -2.22 2.44
N CYS A 273 -10.87 -3.12 3.34
CA CYS A 273 -11.33 -2.71 4.67
C CYS A 273 -10.16 -2.34 5.59
N LEU A 274 -9.08 -3.13 5.60
CA LEU A 274 -7.98 -2.86 6.52
C LEU A 274 -7.21 -1.60 6.14
N THR A 275 -7.07 -1.31 4.84
CA THR A 275 -6.33 -0.12 4.39
C THR A 275 -7.08 1.18 4.68
N GLU A 276 -8.41 1.15 4.57
CA GLU A 276 -9.25 2.26 5.00
C GLU A 276 -9.15 2.45 6.52
N ALA A 277 -9.28 1.37 7.31
CA ALA A 277 -9.15 1.45 8.77
C ALA A 277 -7.76 1.96 9.21
N ALA A 278 -6.69 1.47 8.60
CA ALA A 278 -5.33 1.89 8.87
C ALA A 278 -5.10 3.37 8.53
N LEU A 279 -5.59 3.85 7.38
CA LEU A 279 -5.53 5.27 7.02
C LEU A 279 -6.30 6.13 8.02
N MET A 280 -7.52 5.73 8.37
CA MET A 280 -8.38 6.49 9.27
C MET A 280 -7.79 6.62 10.67
N GLY A 281 -7.12 5.57 11.17
CA GLY A 281 -6.37 5.60 12.43
C GLY A 281 -5.19 6.57 12.45
N ARG A 282 -4.71 7.01 11.28
CA ARG A 282 -3.60 7.98 11.14
C ARG A 282 -4.06 9.42 10.97
N VAL A 283 -5.34 9.64 10.66
CA VAL A 283 -5.88 10.99 10.35
C VAL A 283 -6.95 11.46 11.34
N MET A 284 -7.64 10.55 12.03
CA MET A 284 -8.61 10.88 13.07
C MET A 284 -7.92 11.05 14.43
N ASP A 285 -8.55 11.81 15.33
CA ASP A 285 -8.21 11.73 16.74
C ASP A 285 -8.58 10.33 17.28
N GLN A 286 -7.80 9.82 18.23
CA GLN A 286 -7.94 8.44 18.72
C GLN A 286 -9.34 8.15 19.27
N GLN A 287 -10.02 9.10 19.92
CA GLN A 287 -11.34 8.87 20.50
C GLN A 287 -12.43 8.76 19.41
N ALA A 288 -12.38 9.63 18.40
CA ALA A 288 -13.26 9.52 17.24
C ALA A 288 -12.97 8.24 16.44
N TYR A 289 -11.70 7.89 16.27
CA TYR A 289 -11.28 6.68 15.58
C TYR A 289 -11.82 5.42 16.25
N LEU A 290 -11.75 5.31 17.59
CA LEU A 290 -12.28 4.15 18.33
C LEU A 290 -13.75 3.91 18.03
N LYS A 291 -14.55 4.98 18.06
CA LYS A 291 -15.98 4.89 17.75
C LYS A 291 -16.20 4.56 16.27
N TRP A 292 -15.47 5.21 15.37
CA TRP A 292 -15.59 4.96 13.93
C TRP A 292 -15.21 3.51 13.59
N LEU A 293 -14.14 2.97 14.19
CA LEU A 293 -13.67 1.62 13.95
C LEU A 293 -14.69 0.56 14.42
N ASP A 294 -15.37 0.80 15.55
CA ASP A 294 -16.46 -0.06 16.03
C ASP A 294 -17.67 -0.07 15.08
N ASP A 295 -17.93 1.05 14.40
CA ASP A 295 -19.00 1.18 13.41
C ASP A 295 -18.58 0.63 12.02
N PHE A 296 -17.28 0.65 11.73
CA PHE A 296 -16.71 0.32 10.42
C PHE A 296 -16.32 -1.15 10.25
N LEU A 297 -15.51 -1.71 11.17
CA LEU A 297 -15.09 -3.12 11.09
C LEU A 297 -16.04 -4.01 11.90
N PRO A 298 -16.35 -5.22 11.42
CA PRO A 298 -17.08 -6.18 12.24
C PRO A 298 -16.20 -6.62 13.43
N PRO A 299 -16.81 -7.07 14.55
CA PRO A 299 -16.04 -7.53 15.69
C PRO A 299 -15.04 -8.62 15.32
N VAL A 300 -13.82 -8.55 15.88
CA VAL A 300 -12.71 -9.47 15.55
C VAL A 300 -13.03 -10.95 15.79
N TYR A 301 -13.99 -11.25 16.66
CA TYR A 301 -14.48 -12.60 16.97
C TYR A 301 -15.67 -13.04 16.11
N SER A 302 -16.07 -12.24 15.12
CA SER A 302 -17.20 -12.54 14.25
C SER A 302 -16.77 -13.39 13.04
N LYS A 303 -17.73 -14.13 12.46
CA LYS A 303 -17.50 -14.93 11.25
C LYS A 303 -17.00 -14.10 10.06
N LEU A 304 -17.39 -12.84 9.98
CA LEU A 304 -16.95 -11.92 8.92
C LEU A 304 -15.46 -11.58 9.01
N PHE A 305 -14.85 -11.74 10.18
CA PHE A 305 -13.43 -11.44 10.43
C PHE A 305 -12.52 -12.67 10.30
N GLU A 306 -13.08 -13.88 10.22
CA GLU A 306 -12.31 -15.13 10.15
C GLU A 306 -11.42 -15.27 8.91
N GLY A 307 -11.65 -14.49 7.84
CA GLY A 307 -10.80 -14.50 6.65
C GLY A 307 -9.34 -14.15 6.96
N TYR A 308 -9.12 -13.28 7.96
CA TYR A 308 -7.79 -12.81 8.35
C TYR A 308 -6.99 -13.81 9.21
N THR A 309 -7.60 -14.89 9.69
CA THR A 309 -6.89 -15.98 10.40
C THR A 309 -6.49 -17.14 9.48
N LYS A 310 -7.02 -17.19 8.26
CA LYS A 310 -6.87 -18.33 7.35
C LYS A 310 -5.75 -18.06 6.35
N LYS A 311 -5.02 -19.12 5.99
CA LYS A 311 -4.10 -19.07 4.85
C LYS A 311 -4.91 -18.84 3.57
N ILE A 312 -4.45 -17.91 2.73
CA ILE A 312 -5.00 -17.73 1.38
C ILE A 312 -4.49 -18.90 0.52
N ASP A 313 -5.40 -19.62 -0.13
CA ASP A 313 -5.03 -20.72 -1.00
C ASP A 313 -4.52 -20.22 -2.35
N THR A 314 -3.20 -20.36 -2.57
CA THR A 314 -2.53 -20.01 -3.83
C THR A 314 -2.17 -21.24 -4.66
N SER A 315 -2.59 -22.43 -4.25
CA SER A 315 -2.17 -23.70 -4.86
C SER A 315 -2.86 -23.96 -6.21
N HIS A 316 -4.03 -23.38 -6.44
CA HIS A 316 -4.82 -23.51 -7.66
C HIS A 316 -4.33 -22.60 -8.79
N THR A 317 -3.03 -22.64 -9.11
CA THR A 317 -2.42 -21.85 -10.20
C THR A 317 -2.00 -22.75 -11.36
N ASN A 318 -2.60 -22.58 -12.54
CA ASN A 318 -2.13 -23.25 -13.75
C ASN A 318 -0.95 -22.46 -14.35
N THR A 319 0.20 -23.09 -14.51
CA THR A 319 1.42 -22.48 -15.06
C THR A 319 1.62 -22.77 -16.56
N THR A 320 0.61 -23.33 -17.24
CA THR A 320 0.65 -23.68 -18.66
C THR A 320 -0.65 -23.31 -19.38
N GLY A 321 -0.56 -23.02 -20.69
CA GLY A 321 -1.71 -22.65 -21.51
C GLY A 321 -1.95 -21.14 -21.57
N ALA A 322 -3.03 -20.74 -22.25
CA ALA A 322 -3.29 -19.34 -22.61
C ALA A 322 -3.48 -18.39 -21.41
N ASP A 323 -3.97 -18.92 -20.27
CA ASP A 323 -4.26 -18.12 -19.08
C ASP A 323 -3.14 -18.17 -18.02
N ALA A 324 -2.01 -18.84 -18.31
CA ALA A 324 -0.96 -19.09 -17.32
C ALA A 324 -0.42 -17.79 -16.70
N GLN A 325 -0.23 -16.76 -17.52
CA GLN A 325 0.22 -15.44 -17.11
C GLN A 325 -0.72 -14.82 -16.07
N LEU A 326 -2.01 -14.70 -16.43
CA LEU A 326 -3.02 -14.11 -15.57
C LEU A 326 -3.16 -14.84 -14.22
N GLN A 327 -3.00 -16.17 -14.22
CA GLN A 327 -3.04 -16.96 -12.99
C GLN A 327 -1.81 -16.72 -12.12
N LEU A 328 -0.62 -16.51 -12.71
CA LEU A 328 0.59 -16.14 -11.98
C LEU A 328 0.50 -14.73 -11.39
N ASP A 329 -0.13 -13.80 -12.11
CA ASP A 329 -0.38 -12.44 -11.62
C ASP A 329 -1.29 -12.49 -10.38
N TYR A 330 -2.44 -13.18 -10.47
CA TYR A 330 -3.35 -13.37 -9.34
C TYR A 330 -2.68 -14.06 -8.15
N LYS A 331 -1.85 -15.07 -8.40
CA LYS A 331 -1.08 -15.72 -7.35
C LYS A 331 -0.17 -14.71 -6.63
N SER A 332 0.52 -13.85 -7.38
CA SER A 332 1.43 -12.84 -6.84
C SER A 332 0.66 -11.78 -6.03
N HIS A 333 -0.50 -11.34 -6.51
CA HIS A 333 -1.40 -10.45 -5.78
C HIS A 333 -1.80 -11.05 -4.43
N LEU A 334 -2.27 -12.30 -4.41
CA LEU A 334 -2.67 -12.97 -3.18
C LEU A 334 -1.50 -13.16 -2.18
N ILE A 335 -0.26 -13.31 -2.65
CA ILE A 335 0.92 -13.30 -1.79
C ILE A 335 1.14 -11.91 -1.20
N ALA A 336 1.03 -10.84 -2.01
CA ALA A 336 1.16 -9.46 -1.56
C ALA A 336 0.11 -9.10 -0.50
N LEU A 337 -1.13 -9.55 -0.70
CA LEU A 337 -2.24 -9.31 0.21
C LEU A 337 -1.92 -9.77 1.64
N ASN A 338 -1.17 -10.86 1.81
CA ASN A 338 -0.72 -11.29 3.14
C ASN A 338 0.15 -10.23 3.83
N PHE A 339 1.15 -9.68 3.13
CA PHE A 339 2.00 -8.62 3.68
C PHE A 339 1.25 -7.30 3.87
N GLN A 340 0.34 -6.98 2.95
CA GLN A 340 -0.48 -5.79 3.00
C GLN A 340 -1.42 -5.84 4.23
N ARG A 341 -2.16 -6.94 4.41
CA ARG A 341 -2.97 -7.21 5.61
C ARG A 341 -2.13 -7.07 6.86
N ALA A 342 -0.94 -7.68 6.88
CA ALA A 342 -0.06 -7.65 8.03
C ALA A 342 0.36 -6.22 8.41
N THR A 343 0.70 -5.42 7.40
CA THR A 343 1.05 -4.00 7.58
C THR A 343 -0.12 -3.22 8.19
N ASP A 344 -1.30 -3.32 7.59
CA ASP A 344 -2.46 -2.54 8.05
C ASP A 344 -2.98 -2.99 9.41
N LEU A 345 -2.94 -4.29 9.72
CA LEU A 345 -3.28 -4.80 11.05
C LEU A 345 -2.35 -4.22 12.13
N LEU A 346 -1.05 -4.07 11.85
CA LEU A 346 -0.13 -3.39 12.76
C LEU A 346 -0.49 -1.92 12.90
N LEU A 347 -0.73 -1.21 11.79
CA LEU A 347 -1.10 0.21 11.81
C LEU A 347 -2.40 0.46 12.59
N ILE A 348 -3.42 -0.36 12.39
CA ILE A 348 -4.67 -0.33 13.17
C ILE A 348 -4.35 -0.54 14.65
N SER A 349 -3.51 -1.52 14.99
CA SER A 349 -3.12 -1.77 16.39
C SER A 349 -2.42 -0.58 17.05
N TYR A 350 -1.64 0.19 16.29
CA TYR A 350 -0.93 1.37 16.80
C TYR A 350 -1.83 2.60 16.95
N ALA A 351 -2.95 2.66 16.25
CA ALA A 351 -3.93 3.73 16.39
C ALA A 351 -4.82 3.58 17.65
N LEU A 352 -4.88 2.39 18.24
CA LEU A 352 -5.64 2.12 19.46
C LEU A 352 -4.90 2.53 20.74
N PRO A 353 -5.62 2.77 21.86
CA PRO A 353 -5.02 2.80 23.19
C PRO A 353 -4.22 1.53 23.45
N GLN A 354 -3.08 1.67 24.15
CA GLN A 354 -2.17 0.54 24.38
C GLN A 354 -2.80 -0.61 25.16
N ASP A 355 -3.83 -0.32 25.96
CA ASP A 355 -4.60 -1.25 26.79
C ASP A 355 -5.89 -1.75 26.12
N ASP A 356 -6.17 -1.37 24.87
CA ASP A 356 -7.32 -1.88 24.12
C ASP A 356 -7.16 -3.38 23.85
N ALA A 357 -8.18 -4.16 24.23
CA ALA A 357 -8.16 -5.62 24.14
C ALA A 357 -7.93 -6.14 22.70
N ARG A 358 -8.21 -5.34 21.67
CA ARG A 358 -8.00 -5.71 20.26
C ARG A 358 -6.54 -5.61 19.81
N VAL A 359 -5.70 -4.84 20.50
CA VAL A 359 -4.27 -4.68 20.17
C VAL A 359 -3.54 -6.03 20.04
N PRO A 360 -3.59 -6.94 21.03
CA PRO A 360 -2.94 -8.25 20.88
C PRO A 360 -3.54 -9.07 19.74
N VAL A 361 -4.85 -9.00 19.51
CA VAL A 361 -5.51 -9.71 18.40
C VAL A 361 -4.98 -9.23 17.06
N PHE A 362 -4.97 -7.92 16.80
CA PHE A 362 -4.47 -7.36 15.54
C PHE A 362 -2.99 -7.69 15.30
N LYS A 363 -2.15 -7.63 16.34
CA LYS A 363 -0.72 -8.01 16.23
C LYS A 363 -0.52 -9.50 15.93
N THR A 364 -1.32 -10.38 16.55
CA THR A 364 -1.31 -11.81 16.26
C THR A 364 -1.74 -12.08 14.81
N LEU A 365 -2.81 -11.46 14.35
CA LEU A 365 -3.28 -11.59 12.96
C LEU A 365 -2.25 -11.05 11.97
N ALA A 366 -1.60 -9.92 12.27
CA ALA A 366 -0.52 -9.41 11.45
C ALA A 366 0.62 -10.42 11.30
N THR A 367 0.98 -11.06 12.41
CA THR A 367 2.03 -12.08 12.42
C THR A 367 1.62 -13.34 11.62
N ILE A 368 0.38 -13.80 11.74
CA ILE A 368 -0.16 -14.91 10.93
C ILE A 368 -0.03 -14.58 9.43
N ASN A 369 -0.53 -13.43 9.00
CA ASN A 369 -0.51 -13.06 7.58
C ASN A 369 0.92 -12.87 7.07
N ALA A 370 1.79 -12.19 7.80
CA ALA A 370 3.20 -12.06 7.42
C ALA A 370 3.91 -13.42 7.31
N THR A 371 3.58 -14.37 8.18
CA THR A 371 4.15 -15.74 8.12
C THR A 371 3.76 -16.43 6.82
N HIS A 372 2.47 -16.41 6.45
CA HIS A 372 2.01 -16.96 5.17
C HIS A 372 2.63 -16.24 3.96
N GLY A 373 2.75 -14.92 4.02
CA GLY A 373 3.42 -14.13 2.99
C GLY A 373 4.86 -14.59 2.76
N TYR A 374 5.63 -14.83 3.84
CA TYR A 374 7.00 -15.33 3.73
C TYR A 374 7.10 -16.79 3.29
N GLU A 375 6.18 -17.66 3.69
CA GLU A 375 6.12 -19.04 3.21
C GLU A 375 5.94 -19.10 1.69
N ASP A 376 5.12 -18.21 1.14
CA ASP A 376 4.76 -18.22 -0.27
C ASP A 376 5.57 -17.25 -1.14
N LEU A 377 6.40 -16.37 -0.55
CA LEU A 377 7.19 -15.34 -1.27
C LEU A 377 8.02 -15.91 -2.42
N GLY A 378 8.68 -17.05 -2.23
CA GLY A 378 9.48 -17.71 -3.27
C GLY A 378 8.65 -18.28 -4.42
N ASN A 379 7.34 -18.47 -4.23
CA ASN A 379 6.45 -19.13 -5.19
C ASN A 379 5.84 -18.17 -6.22
N ALA A 380 6.11 -16.87 -6.13
CA ALA A 380 5.53 -15.85 -7.00
C ALA A 380 6.09 -15.86 -8.43
N GLY A 381 7.31 -16.37 -8.64
CA GLY A 381 8.00 -16.23 -9.92
C GLY A 381 8.30 -14.76 -10.26
N TYR A 382 8.68 -14.48 -11.52
CA TYR A 382 9.00 -13.11 -11.93
C TYR A 382 7.82 -12.14 -11.70
N GLU A 383 6.59 -12.60 -11.96
CA GLU A 383 5.34 -11.83 -11.86
C GLU A 383 5.06 -11.21 -10.51
N GLY A 384 5.74 -11.67 -9.46
CA GLY A 384 5.62 -11.09 -8.13
C GLY A 384 6.95 -10.69 -7.51
N GLN A 385 8.03 -11.45 -7.73
CA GLN A 385 9.23 -11.37 -6.90
C GLN A 385 9.76 -9.94 -6.75
N HIS A 386 9.87 -9.19 -7.85
CA HIS A 386 10.46 -7.86 -7.83
C HIS A 386 9.69 -6.83 -7.01
N TRP A 387 8.36 -6.76 -7.17
CA TRP A 387 7.53 -5.80 -6.43
C TRP A 387 7.02 -6.34 -5.08
N LEU A 388 6.95 -7.66 -4.86
CA LEU A 388 6.61 -8.24 -3.56
C LEU A 388 7.61 -7.87 -2.46
N ALA A 389 8.87 -7.64 -2.83
CA ALA A 389 9.88 -7.16 -1.88
C ALA A 389 9.46 -5.84 -1.20
N THR A 390 8.75 -5.00 -1.94
CA THR A 390 8.20 -3.73 -1.46
C THR A 390 7.14 -3.95 -0.38
N TYR A 391 6.19 -4.87 -0.61
CA TYR A 391 5.15 -5.22 0.35
C TYR A 391 5.73 -5.87 1.62
N ALA A 392 6.69 -6.79 1.46
CA ALA A 392 7.39 -7.39 2.59
C ALA A 392 8.14 -6.33 3.41
N LEU A 393 8.84 -5.39 2.77
CA LEU A 393 9.59 -4.35 3.48
C LEU A 393 8.67 -3.31 4.15
N LEU A 394 7.48 -3.03 3.59
CA LEU A 394 6.44 -2.24 4.25
C LEU A 394 6.04 -2.87 5.59
N TYR A 395 5.77 -4.18 5.60
CA TYR A 395 5.48 -4.93 6.82
C TYR A 395 6.66 -4.86 7.81
N GLU A 396 7.89 -5.11 7.36
CA GLU A 396 9.07 -5.12 8.22
C GLU A 396 9.36 -3.74 8.83
N ASN A 397 9.08 -2.67 8.10
CA ASN A 397 9.13 -1.32 8.64
C ASN A 397 8.06 -1.09 9.72
N ALA A 398 6.82 -1.54 9.49
CA ALA A 398 5.73 -1.42 10.46
C ALA A 398 5.97 -2.28 11.71
N ALA A 399 6.55 -3.47 11.57
CA ALA A 399 6.87 -4.39 12.67
C ALA A 399 7.87 -3.79 13.67
N LYS A 400 8.73 -2.86 13.24
CA LYS A 400 9.65 -2.11 14.10
C LYS A 400 8.95 -1.04 14.96
N GLY A 401 7.65 -0.83 14.79
CA GLY A 401 6.83 0.16 15.47
C GLY A 401 6.31 1.24 14.52
N PRO A 402 5.39 2.11 14.99
CA PRO A 402 4.90 3.21 14.18
C PRO A 402 6.07 4.12 13.78
N ALA A 403 6.11 4.53 12.51
CA ALA A 403 6.95 5.66 12.12
C ALA A 403 6.62 6.85 13.04
N PRO A 404 7.60 7.63 13.52
CA PRO A 404 7.32 8.80 14.33
C PRO A 404 6.33 9.69 13.56
N LEU A 405 5.08 9.77 14.03
CA LEU A 405 4.18 10.81 13.56
C LEU A 405 4.89 12.12 13.90
N ALA A 406 5.10 12.99 12.90
CA ALA A 406 5.67 14.30 13.12
C ALA A 406 5.01 14.91 14.38
N PRO A 407 5.79 15.41 15.36
CA PRO A 407 5.28 15.73 16.68
C PRO A 407 4.03 16.61 16.58
N GLU A 408 2.99 16.26 17.34
CA GLU A 408 1.82 17.13 17.49
C GLU A 408 2.32 18.54 17.84
N LYS A 409 1.91 19.55 17.06
CA LYS A 409 2.09 20.94 17.50
C LYS A 409 1.44 21.06 18.89
N PRO A 410 2.11 21.69 19.86
CA PRO A 410 1.52 21.87 21.18
C PRO A 410 0.16 22.55 21.04
N LYS A 411 -0.85 22.00 21.72
CA LYS A 411 -2.14 22.67 21.88
C LYS A 411 -1.86 23.99 22.57
N ASN A 412 -1.95 25.11 21.83
CA ASN A 412 -1.96 26.44 22.43
C ASN A 412 -3.22 26.53 23.30
N HIS A 413 -3.09 26.20 24.57
CA HIS A 413 -4.01 26.63 25.62
C HIS A 413 -3.61 28.04 26.06
N ASP A 414 -3.80 29.02 25.18
CA ASP A 414 -3.93 30.40 25.63
C ASP A 414 -5.40 30.65 25.92
N ASN A 415 -5.78 30.26 27.14
CA ASN A 415 -6.86 30.93 27.84
C ASN A 415 -6.43 32.40 28.01
N ALA A 416 -6.91 33.26 27.12
CA ALA A 416 -6.98 34.68 27.40
C ALA A 416 -7.98 34.85 28.56
N ALA A 417 -7.44 34.79 29.77
CA ALA A 417 -8.10 35.26 30.96
C ALA A 417 -8.42 36.74 30.75
N ALA A 418 -9.71 37.05 30.85
CA ALA A 418 -10.18 38.38 31.15
C ALA A 418 -9.46 38.89 32.41
N ALA A 419 -8.91 40.08 32.33
CA ALA A 419 -8.62 40.92 33.48
C ALA A 419 -8.84 42.38 33.06
N ASP A 420 -9.74 42.99 33.83
CA ASP A 420 -10.12 44.39 34.01
C ASP A 420 -9.17 45.50 33.52
#